data_AF-A0A7J3D2J9-F1
#
_entry.id   AF-A0A7J3D2J9-F1
#
_cell.length_a   1.000
_cell.length_b   1.000
_cell.length_c   1.000
_cell.angle_alpha   90.00
_cell.angle_beta   90.00
_cell.angle_gamma   90.00
#
_symmetry.space_group_name_H-M   'P 1'
#
loop_
_entity.id
_entity.type
_entity.pdbx_description
1 polymer ?
#
loop_
_entity_poly.entity_id
_entity_poly.type
_entity_poly.pdbx_seq_one_letter_code
_entity_poly.pdbx_strand_id
1 'polypeptide(L)'
;MGNIIQPEEVIEKYMVQGVEVTITEREKELEYYVKEPQTSDKETKIVKTYVDNIYSREHPLKGMDKSSVDNEVAKLPEPIQYHIRKMMSCYGKIYPITLDPNILEIYIIEVDRPIYVRHGHFPKHPYIKTNLKFKDIKEMDDIIERIKIKIAANSSINAHEGLVDRNFYAQIIIQKEPYNSICFLKRRTEITATNLWLVEEKMLTMQEMVYLWTIIEIKVTIALTGAGREERRRFLNGLIEMIPLKSKIMAIERMPFSKTSHEFFLKVNISGKSGLDYRRALEIARRYGVEYVVMDGDEIQEKIELPTEEICFIYSRQTPLETTAGMGVRLILPNNQLAESIEYVEKVDERETPIKINGYDTPKQLYDKSKVLQSWAKLNNVNKEKVIESLALKINLMMYLSRKDR
;
A
#
# COMPACT_ATOMS: atom_id res chain seq x y z
N MET A 1 -3.09 39.39 -31.23
CA MET A 1 -2.82 37.96 -31.50
C MET A 1 -3.87 37.17 -30.72
N GLY A 2 -4.86 36.61 -31.41
CA GLY A 2 -5.91 35.82 -30.75
C GLY A 2 -5.31 34.52 -30.24
N ASN A 3 -5.54 34.19 -28.97
CA ASN A 3 -5.20 32.89 -28.40
C ASN A 3 -5.97 31.83 -29.18
N ILE A 4 -5.28 31.06 -30.01
CA ILE A 4 -5.80 29.85 -30.63
C ILE A 4 -5.93 28.83 -29.49
N ILE A 5 -7.11 28.74 -28.89
CA ILE A 5 -7.44 27.73 -27.89
C ILE A 5 -7.36 26.38 -28.62
N GLN A 6 -6.41 25.53 -28.24
CA GLN A 6 -6.38 24.16 -28.75
C GLN A 6 -7.67 23.43 -28.35
N PRO A 7 -8.26 22.62 -29.25
CA PRO A 7 -9.47 21.88 -28.94
C PRO A 7 -9.20 20.87 -27.82
N GLU A 8 -10.18 20.72 -26.93
CA GLU A 8 -10.16 19.72 -25.87
C GLU A 8 -10.30 18.33 -26.48
N GLU A 9 -9.27 17.50 -26.35
CA GLU A 9 -9.26 16.13 -26.87
C GLU A 9 -9.65 15.15 -25.77
N VAL A 10 -10.61 14.27 -26.04
CA VAL A 10 -10.99 13.21 -25.10
C VAL A 10 -10.02 12.04 -25.26
N ILE A 11 -9.24 11.77 -24.22
CA ILE A 11 -8.23 10.71 -24.18
C ILE A 11 -8.84 9.38 -23.75
N GLU A 12 -9.60 9.40 -22.65
CA GLU A 12 -10.30 8.22 -22.13
C GLU A 12 -11.71 8.61 -21.67
N LYS A 13 -12.67 7.72 -21.91
CA LYS A 13 -14.04 7.86 -21.41
C LYS A 13 -14.59 6.49 -21.00
N TYR A 14 -15.03 6.37 -19.75
CA TYR A 14 -15.51 5.10 -19.19
C TYR A 14 -16.52 5.30 -18.06
N MET A 15 -17.19 4.22 -17.66
CA MET A 15 -18.17 4.21 -16.58
C MET A 15 -17.63 3.46 -15.36
N VAL A 16 -17.79 4.04 -14.18
CA VAL A 16 -17.44 3.42 -12.90
C VAL A 16 -18.64 3.50 -11.96
N GLN A 17 -19.32 2.37 -11.73
CA GLN A 17 -20.44 2.28 -10.78
C GLN A 17 -21.47 3.42 -10.92
N GLY A 18 -21.90 3.69 -12.15
CA GLY A 18 -22.86 4.75 -12.48
C GLY A 18 -22.25 6.15 -12.69
N VAL A 19 -20.97 6.35 -12.36
CA VAL A 19 -20.25 7.61 -12.63
C VAL A 19 -19.63 7.56 -14.02
N GLU A 20 -19.91 8.55 -14.85
CA GLU A 20 -19.19 8.75 -16.11
C GLU A 20 -17.89 9.50 -15.83
N VAL A 21 -16.77 8.91 -16.23
CA VAL A 21 -15.43 9.50 -16.13
C VAL A 21 -14.95 9.86 -17.53
N THR A 22 -14.46 11.07 -17.71
CA THR A 22 -13.85 11.54 -18.97
C THR A 22 -12.51 12.19 -18.65
N ILE A 23 -11.46 11.74 -19.30
CA ILE A 23 -10.12 12.33 -19.20
C ILE A 23 -9.86 13.08 -20.49
N THR A 24 -9.61 14.38 -20.38
CA THR A 24 -9.35 15.24 -21.52
C THR A 24 -7.95 15.81 -21.46
N GLU A 25 -7.38 16.11 -22.62
CA GLU A 25 -6.10 16.82 -22.74
C GLU A 25 -6.35 18.20 -23.34
N ARG A 26 -5.78 19.22 -22.68
CA ARG A 26 -5.79 20.59 -23.17
C ARG A 26 -4.43 21.23 -22.87
N GLU A 27 -3.78 21.77 -23.90
CA GLU A 27 -2.47 22.43 -23.76
C GLU A 27 -1.39 21.54 -23.08
N LYS A 28 -1.45 20.21 -23.33
CA LYS A 28 -0.60 19.16 -22.71
C LYS A 28 -0.85 18.90 -21.23
N GLU A 29 -1.91 19.45 -20.67
CA GLU A 29 -2.37 19.16 -19.32
C GLU A 29 -3.60 18.27 -19.37
N LEU A 30 -3.62 17.25 -18.51
CA LEU A 30 -4.77 16.36 -18.37
C LEU A 30 -5.77 16.92 -17.38
N GLU A 31 -7.05 16.70 -17.66
CA GLU A 31 -8.17 17.03 -16.80
C GLU A 31 -9.02 15.77 -16.57
N TYR A 32 -9.44 15.54 -15.32
CA TYR A 32 -10.23 14.38 -14.93
C TYR A 32 -11.65 14.83 -14.56
N TYR A 33 -12.60 14.56 -15.45
CA TYR A 33 -13.99 14.93 -15.28
C TYR A 33 -14.82 13.77 -14.76
N VAL A 34 -15.54 14.01 -13.67
CA VAL A 34 -16.59 13.10 -13.19
C VAL A 34 -17.97 13.70 -13.39
N LYS A 35 -18.88 12.88 -13.90
CA LYS A 35 -20.29 13.21 -14.02
C LYS A 35 -21.12 12.16 -13.28
N GLU A 36 -21.69 12.61 -12.17
CA GLU A 36 -22.50 11.77 -11.29
C GLU A 36 -23.91 11.54 -11.88
N PRO A 37 -24.56 10.41 -11.54
CA PRO A 37 -25.98 10.19 -11.85
C PRO A 37 -26.84 11.37 -11.36
N GLN A 38 -27.69 11.90 -12.24
CA GLN A 38 -28.61 12.98 -11.89
C GLN A 38 -29.86 12.41 -11.22
N THR A 39 -30.41 13.15 -10.25
CA THR A 39 -31.67 12.83 -9.58
C THR A 39 -32.69 13.94 -9.81
N SER A 40 -33.95 13.56 -10.01
CA SER A 40 -35.09 14.49 -9.97
C SER A 40 -35.35 14.98 -8.54
N ASP A 41 -36.11 16.06 -8.39
CA ASP A 41 -36.47 16.60 -7.07
C ASP A 41 -37.19 15.58 -6.17
N LYS A 42 -37.98 14.68 -6.78
CA LYS A 42 -38.65 13.59 -6.05
C LYS A 42 -37.64 12.59 -5.51
N GLU A 43 -36.69 12.17 -6.34
CA GLU A 43 -35.64 11.22 -5.97
C GLU A 43 -34.69 11.81 -4.92
N THR A 44 -34.33 13.08 -5.04
CA THR A 44 -33.51 13.79 -4.04
C THR A 44 -34.20 13.84 -2.67
N LYS A 45 -35.53 14.04 -2.64
CA LYS A 45 -36.31 13.94 -1.39
C LYS A 45 -36.27 12.52 -0.82
N ILE A 46 -36.40 11.49 -1.66
CA ILE A 46 -36.29 10.09 -1.22
C ILE A 46 -34.92 9.82 -0.61
N VAL A 47 -33.83 10.20 -1.28
CA VAL A 47 -32.46 10.06 -0.76
C VAL A 47 -32.35 10.72 0.62
N LYS A 48 -32.79 11.97 0.75
CA LYS A 48 -32.72 12.71 2.01
C LYS A 48 -33.52 12.02 3.11
N THR A 49 -34.77 11.61 2.83
CA THR A 49 -35.59 10.88 3.79
C THR A 49 -34.92 9.58 4.22
N TYR A 50 -34.37 8.79 3.30
CA TYR A 50 -33.65 7.55 3.63
C TYR A 50 -32.46 7.82 4.54
N VAL A 51 -31.65 8.82 4.22
CA VAL A 51 -30.45 9.16 4.99
C VAL A 51 -30.82 9.70 6.37
N ASP A 52 -31.72 10.69 6.45
CA ASP A 52 -32.20 11.27 7.70
C ASP A 52 -32.81 10.18 8.61
N ASN A 53 -33.51 9.22 8.02
CA ASN A 53 -34.10 8.09 8.71
C ASN A 53 -33.04 7.11 9.23
N ILE A 54 -32.01 6.76 8.45
CA ILE A 54 -30.90 5.90 8.90
C ILE A 54 -30.19 6.52 10.11
N TYR A 55 -30.09 7.85 10.18
CA TYR A 55 -29.48 8.59 11.29
C TYR A 55 -30.46 9.00 12.42
N SER A 56 -31.78 8.90 12.21
CA SER A 56 -32.81 9.21 13.20
C SER A 56 -32.92 8.11 14.26
N ARG A 57 -33.26 8.50 15.51
CA ARG A 57 -33.26 7.57 16.64
C ARG A 57 -34.34 6.47 16.57
N GLU A 58 -35.35 6.61 15.72
CA GLU A 58 -36.59 5.80 15.72
C GLU A 58 -36.84 4.98 14.44
N HIS A 59 -35.89 4.90 13.50
CA HIS A 59 -36.13 4.20 12.23
C HIS A 59 -35.85 2.68 12.32
N PRO A 60 -36.63 1.82 11.63
CA PRO A 60 -36.42 0.36 11.63
C PRO A 60 -35.07 -0.10 11.08
N LEU A 61 -34.38 0.72 10.27
CA LEU A 61 -33.03 0.42 9.75
C LEU A 61 -31.91 0.73 10.76
N LYS A 62 -32.22 1.40 11.88
CA LYS A 62 -31.21 1.77 12.88
C LYS A 62 -30.77 0.53 13.65
N GLY A 63 -29.47 0.26 13.66
CA GLY A 63 -28.90 -0.94 14.28
C GLY A 63 -28.97 -2.18 13.39
N MET A 64 -29.49 -2.08 12.17
CA MET A 64 -29.29 -3.11 11.16
C MET A 64 -27.82 -3.20 10.77
N ASP A 65 -27.38 -4.41 10.45
CA ASP A 65 -26.06 -4.62 9.89
C ASP A 65 -25.94 -3.99 8.48
N LYS A 66 -24.70 -3.74 8.06
CA LYS A 66 -24.40 -3.09 6.78
C LYS A 66 -25.05 -3.83 5.59
N SER A 67 -25.11 -5.16 5.65
CA SER A 67 -25.73 -6.02 4.64
C SER A 67 -27.22 -5.79 4.48
N SER A 68 -27.97 -5.59 5.56
CA SER A 68 -29.41 -5.38 5.50
C SER A 68 -29.75 -4.02 4.89
N VAL A 69 -28.98 -2.98 5.22
CA VAL A 69 -29.11 -1.66 4.59
C VAL A 69 -28.77 -1.73 3.10
N ASP A 70 -27.68 -2.42 2.74
CA ASP A 70 -27.28 -2.60 1.34
C ASP A 70 -28.36 -3.32 0.52
N ASN A 71 -29.05 -4.31 1.10
CA ASN A 71 -30.15 -5.04 0.46
C ASN A 71 -31.40 -4.17 0.22
N GLU A 72 -31.76 -3.29 1.15
CA GLU A 72 -32.88 -2.37 0.95
C GLU A 72 -32.55 -1.28 -0.07
N VAL A 73 -31.32 -0.75 -0.02
CA VAL A 73 -30.85 0.23 -1.01
C VAL A 73 -30.81 -0.39 -2.41
N ALA A 74 -30.41 -1.66 -2.55
CA ALA A 74 -30.34 -2.35 -3.83
C ALA A 74 -31.69 -2.47 -4.57
N LYS A 75 -32.82 -2.29 -3.88
CA LYS A 75 -34.16 -2.28 -4.48
C LYS A 75 -34.53 -0.95 -5.14
N LEU A 76 -33.79 0.12 -4.87
CA LEU A 76 -34.09 1.47 -5.37
C LEU A 76 -33.48 1.68 -6.77
N PRO A 77 -33.93 2.67 -7.55
CA PRO A 77 -33.27 3.05 -8.82
C PRO A 77 -31.79 3.43 -8.63
N GLU A 78 -30.94 3.08 -9.59
CA GLU A 78 -29.48 3.25 -9.53
C GLU A 78 -29.03 4.68 -9.10
N PRO A 79 -29.60 5.79 -9.60
CA PRO A 79 -29.23 7.13 -9.13
C PRO A 79 -29.49 7.34 -7.64
N ILE A 80 -30.61 6.81 -7.13
CA ILE A 80 -30.96 6.87 -5.70
C ILE A 80 -29.97 6.04 -4.89
N GLN A 81 -29.64 4.83 -5.35
CA GLN A 81 -28.65 3.97 -4.69
C GLN A 81 -27.30 4.66 -4.55
N TYR A 82 -26.83 5.25 -5.65
CA TYR A 82 -25.57 5.97 -5.73
C TYR A 82 -25.51 7.09 -4.68
N HIS A 83 -26.52 7.98 -4.65
CA HIS A 83 -26.52 9.12 -3.73
C HIS A 83 -26.70 8.70 -2.27
N ILE A 84 -27.47 7.64 -1.98
CA ILE A 84 -27.55 7.07 -0.62
C ILE A 84 -26.17 6.55 -0.20
N ARG A 85 -25.50 5.74 -1.03
CA ARG A 85 -24.16 5.21 -0.73
C ARG A 85 -23.11 6.31 -0.56
N LYS A 86 -23.16 7.35 -1.41
CA LYS A 86 -22.32 8.55 -1.28
C LYS A 86 -22.51 9.22 0.07
N MET A 87 -23.75 9.45 0.50
CA MET A 87 -24.06 10.11 1.77
C MET A 87 -23.70 9.25 3.00
N MET A 88 -23.83 7.92 2.91
CA MET A 88 -23.41 7.01 3.98
C MET A 88 -21.88 6.84 4.06
N SER A 89 -21.15 7.12 2.98
CA SER A 89 -19.69 7.06 2.95
C SER A 89 -19.07 8.22 3.75
N CYS A 90 -17.83 8.05 4.20
CA CYS A 90 -17.05 9.18 4.75
C CYS A 90 -16.53 10.13 3.66
N TYR A 91 -16.60 9.74 2.39
CA TYR A 91 -15.94 10.42 1.27
C TYR A 91 -16.73 11.59 0.69
N GLY A 92 -18.04 11.68 0.93
CA GLY A 92 -18.85 12.84 0.53
C GLY A 92 -18.60 13.27 -0.92
N LYS A 93 -18.13 14.50 -1.13
CA LYS A 93 -17.89 15.07 -2.47
C LYS A 93 -16.87 14.30 -3.31
N ILE A 94 -15.85 13.70 -2.70
CA ILE A 94 -14.83 12.92 -3.42
C ILE A 94 -15.24 11.48 -3.69
N TYR A 95 -16.40 11.04 -3.19
CA TYR A 95 -16.92 9.69 -3.42
C TYR A 95 -16.82 9.20 -4.88
N PRO A 96 -17.25 9.94 -5.92
CA PRO A 96 -17.10 9.49 -7.32
C PRO A 96 -15.67 9.14 -7.71
N ILE A 97 -14.67 9.87 -7.19
CA ILE A 97 -13.25 9.58 -7.44
C ILE A 97 -12.83 8.29 -6.73
N THR A 98 -13.29 8.07 -5.50
CA THR A 98 -12.91 6.90 -4.69
C THR A 98 -13.40 5.57 -5.29
N LEU A 99 -14.46 5.62 -6.10
CA LEU A 99 -14.99 4.45 -6.81
C LEU A 99 -14.08 3.98 -7.94
N ASP A 100 -13.30 4.86 -8.53
CA ASP A 100 -12.47 4.54 -9.70
C ASP A 100 -11.20 3.77 -9.31
N PRO A 101 -11.09 2.48 -9.68
CA PRO A 101 -9.94 1.65 -9.31
C PRO A 101 -8.62 2.16 -9.90
N ASN A 102 -8.65 2.96 -10.96
CA ASN A 102 -7.46 3.49 -11.61
C ASN A 102 -6.88 4.71 -10.86
N ILE A 103 -7.61 5.28 -9.92
CA ILE A 103 -7.13 6.39 -9.09
C ILE A 103 -6.19 5.86 -8.01
N LEU A 104 -4.94 6.27 -8.04
CA LEU A 104 -3.93 5.84 -7.09
C LEU A 104 -3.84 6.77 -5.88
N GLU A 105 -4.00 8.08 -6.07
CA GLU A 105 -3.98 9.09 -5.01
C GLU A 105 -5.02 10.18 -5.26
N ILE A 106 -5.56 10.76 -4.19
CA ILE A 106 -6.48 11.91 -4.20
C ILE A 106 -5.87 12.97 -3.28
N TYR A 107 -5.76 14.20 -3.78
CA TYR A 107 -5.17 15.34 -3.06
C TYR A 107 -6.23 16.41 -2.84
N ILE A 108 -6.55 16.66 -1.56
CA ILE A 108 -7.39 17.77 -1.10
C ILE A 108 -6.48 18.78 -0.43
N ILE A 109 -6.37 19.98 -0.99
CA ILE A 109 -5.38 20.99 -0.56
C ILE A 109 -6.07 22.24 -0.02
N GLU A 110 -6.96 22.86 -0.80
CA GLU A 110 -7.61 24.14 -0.49
C GLU A 110 -9.03 24.18 -1.06
N VAL A 111 -9.90 25.02 -0.50
CA VAL A 111 -11.32 25.10 -0.85
C VAL A 111 -11.55 25.54 -2.31
N ASP A 112 -10.83 26.57 -2.76
CA ASP A 112 -11.00 27.16 -4.11
C ASP A 112 -10.19 26.45 -5.21
N ARG A 113 -9.34 25.49 -4.81
CA ARG A 113 -8.57 24.67 -5.73
C ARG A 113 -9.36 23.42 -6.14
N PRO A 114 -9.17 22.95 -7.38
CA PRO A 114 -9.69 21.64 -7.75
C PRO A 114 -9.05 20.57 -6.87
N ILE A 115 -9.80 19.51 -6.65
CA ILE A 115 -9.25 18.27 -6.11
C ILE A 115 -8.34 17.70 -7.20
N TYR A 116 -7.14 17.25 -6.84
CA TYR A 116 -6.23 16.61 -7.78
C TYR A 116 -6.25 15.10 -7.57
N VAL A 117 -5.92 14.36 -8.62
CA VAL A 117 -5.79 12.91 -8.57
C VAL A 117 -4.52 12.46 -9.28
N ARG A 118 -3.98 11.32 -8.84
CA ARG A 118 -2.97 10.58 -9.59
C ARG A 118 -3.63 9.37 -10.22
N HIS A 119 -3.64 9.30 -11.55
CA HIS A 119 -4.29 8.24 -12.31
C HIS A 119 -3.27 7.21 -12.81
N GLY A 120 -3.57 5.92 -12.65
CA GLY A 120 -2.65 4.82 -12.95
C GLY A 120 -2.26 4.68 -14.42
N HIS A 121 -3.16 5.04 -15.35
CA HIS A 121 -2.85 5.03 -16.79
C HIS A 121 -1.94 6.18 -17.24
N PHE A 122 -1.80 7.24 -16.43
CA PHE A 122 -1.08 8.47 -16.80
C PHE A 122 0.05 8.80 -15.82
N PRO A 123 1.06 7.93 -15.67
CA PRO A 123 2.12 8.11 -14.66
C PRO A 123 2.98 9.37 -14.86
N LYS A 124 2.98 9.97 -16.06
CA LYS A 124 3.69 11.22 -16.37
C LYS A 124 2.96 12.47 -15.86
N HIS A 125 1.69 12.34 -15.47
CA HIS A 125 0.86 13.44 -14.95
C HIS A 125 0.51 13.14 -13.49
N PRO A 126 1.40 13.48 -12.54
CA PRO A 126 1.21 13.13 -11.12
C PRO A 126 0.02 13.86 -10.48
N TYR A 127 -0.39 15.00 -11.03
CA TYR A 127 -1.47 15.84 -10.52
C TYR A 127 -2.44 16.20 -11.65
N ILE A 128 -3.44 15.36 -11.86
CA ILE A 128 -4.51 15.62 -12.82
C ILE A 128 -5.61 16.37 -12.08
N LYS A 129 -5.95 17.58 -12.55
CA LYS A 129 -6.99 18.41 -11.93
C LYS A 129 -8.37 17.81 -12.21
N THR A 130 -9.26 17.83 -11.22
CA THR A 130 -10.65 17.39 -11.38
C THR A 130 -11.61 18.57 -11.51
N ASN A 131 -12.83 18.30 -11.96
CA ASN A 131 -13.93 19.28 -11.94
C ASN A 131 -14.54 19.48 -10.54
N LEU A 132 -14.08 18.75 -9.52
CA LEU A 132 -14.58 18.87 -8.16
C LEU A 132 -13.82 19.94 -7.38
N LYS A 133 -14.56 20.83 -6.72
CA LYS A 133 -14.06 21.87 -5.81
C LYS A 133 -14.95 21.95 -4.57
N PHE A 134 -14.38 22.31 -3.43
CA PHE A 134 -15.20 22.61 -2.26
C PHE A 134 -15.83 23.99 -2.38
N LYS A 135 -17.03 24.16 -1.84
CA LYS A 135 -17.75 25.44 -1.89
C LYS A 135 -17.24 26.41 -0.82
N ASP A 136 -16.91 25.87 0.34
CA ASP A 136 -16.47 26.62 1.51
C ASP A 136 -15.61 25.74 2.43
N ILE A 137 -14.96 26.37 3.41
CA ILE A 137 -14.14 25.72 4.44
C ILE A 137 -14.93 24.64 5.18
N LYS A 138 -16.23 24.87 5.41
CA LYS A 138 -17.08 23.96 6.17
C LYS A 138 -17.31 22.63 5.43
N GLU A 139 -17.58 22.67 4.12
CA GLU A 139 -17.74 21.45 3.31
C GLU A 139 -16.45 20.61 3.29
N MET A 140 -15.29 21.27 3.23
CA MET A 140 -13.98 20.62 3.29
C MET A 140 -13.69 20.03 4.67
N ASP A 141 -13.88 20.80 5.74
CA ASP A 141 -13.72 20.35 7.13
C ASP A 141 -14.62 19.15 7.45
N ASP A 142 -15.88 19.16 6.99
CA ASP A 142 -16.82 18.06 7.22
C ASP A 142 -16.31 16.75 6.59
N ILE A 143 -15.69 16.79 5.40
CA ILE A 143 -15.07 15.59 4.79
C ILE A 143 -13.83 15.16 5.58
N ILE A 144 -12.94 16.10 5.89
CA ILE A 144 -11.70 15.81 6.63
C ILE A 144 -12.04 15.17 7.99
N GLU A 145 -13.03 15.71 8.71
CA GLU A 145 -13.46 15.18 10.01
C GLU A 145 -14.06 13.77 9.88
N ARG A 146 -14.90 13.52 8.86
CA ARG A 146 -15.45 12.17 8.60
C ARG A 146 -14.35 11.15 8.31
N ILE A 147 -13.34 11.51 7.53
CA ILE A 147 -12.19 10.64 7.23
C ILE A 147 -11.36 10.43 8.51
N LYS A 148 -11.10 11.49 9.27
CA LYS A 148 -10.36 11.45 10.54
C LYS A 148 -10.99 10.49 11.55
N ILE A 149 -12.31 10.52 11.70
CA ILE A 149 -13.07 9.60 12.58
C ILE A 149 -12.84 8.13 12.21
N LYS A 150 -12.62 7.81 10.92
CA LYS A 150 -12.32 6.42 10.49
C LYS A 150 -10.92 5.95 10.87
N ILE A 151 -9.97 6.87 11.00
CA ILE A 151 -8.54 6.58 11.14
C ILE A 151 -8.11 6.42 12.60
N ALA A 152 -8.88 6.95 13.57
CA ALA A 152 -8.47 7.41 14.92
C ALA A 152 -7.87 6.39 15.92
N ALA A 153 -7.04 5.44 15.48
CA ALA A 153 -6.16 4.63 16.32
C ALA A 153 -4.76 5.23 16.48
N ASN A 154 -4.29 6.09 15.55
CA ASN A 154 -2.95 6.69 15.56
C ASN A 154 -3.02 8.18 15.19
N SER A 155 -3.00 9.09 16.17
CA SER A 155 -3.05 10.54 15.89
C SER A 155 -2.27 11.39 16.89
N SER A 156 -1.57 12.38 16.37
CA SER A 156 -1.15 13.57 17.12
C SER A 156 -2.25 14.64 17.06
N ILE A 157 -2.13 15.74 17.79
CA ILE A 157 -3.18 16.79 17.88
C ILE A 157 -3.56 17.36 16.50
N ASN A 158 -2.59 17.54 15.58
CA ASN A 158 -2.81 18.19 14.28
C ASN A 158 -2.49 17.31 13.06
N ALA A 159 -1.84 16.16 13.25
CA ALA A 159 -1.54 15.22 12.16
C ALA A 159 -2.12 13.84 12.45
N HIS A 160 -2.85 13.31 11.47
CA HIS A 160 -3.56 12.04 11.56
C HIS A 160 -3.22 11.17 10.36
N GLU A 161 -2.90 9.91 10.59
CA GLU A 161 -2.63 8.97 9.51
C GLU A 161 -3.15 7.57 9.83
N GLY A 162 -3.63 6.87 8.81
CA GLY A 162 -4.10 5.51 8.96
C GLY A 162 -5.14 5.10 7.93
N LEU A 163 -5.73 3.94 8.18
CA LEU A 163 -6.70 3.33 7.27
C LEU A 163 -8.05 4.03 7.38
N VAL A 164 -8.59 4.44 6.23
CA VAL A 164 -9.98 4.94 6.13
C VAL A 164 -10.94 3.77 5.95
N ASP A 165 -10.57 2.86 5.05
CA ASP A 165 -11.24 1.60 4.78
C ASP A 165 -10.23 0.58 4.19
N ARG A 166 -10.74 -0.46 3.51
CA ARG A 166 -9.88 -1.47 2.85
C ARG A 166 -9.07 -0.89 1.68
N ASN A 167 -9.58 0.15 1.04
CA ASN A 167 -9.06 0.68 -0.22
C ASN A 167 -8.15 1.88 -0.02
N PHE A 168 -8.30 2.67 1.06
CA PHE A 168 -7.55 3.92 1.22
C PHE A 168 -6.87 4.05 2.58
N TYR A 169 -5.62 4.53 2.52
CA TYR A 169 -4.89 5.07 3.66
C TYR A 169 -4.86 6.60 3.54
N ALA A 170 -5.18 7.34 4.60
CA ALA A 170 -5.09 8.79 4.57
C ALA A 170 -3.92 9.32 5.38
N GLN A 171 -3.43 10.48 4.95
CA GLN A 171 -2.58 11.38 5.71
C GLN A 171 -3.24 12.75 5.75
N ILE A 172 -3.46 13.27 6.95
CA ILE A 172 -4.20 14.50 7.17
C ILE A 172 -3.35 15.42 8.06
N ILE A 173 -3.19 16.66 7.63
CA ILE A 173 -2.66 17.74 8.47
C ILE A 173 -3.78 18.76 8.62
N ILE A 174 -4.12 19.09 9.86
CA ILE A 174 -5.18 20.04 10.19
C ILE A 174 -4.54 21.33 10.66
N GLN A 175 -4.78 22.41 9.93
CA GLN A 175 -4.39 23.77 10.32
C GLN A 175 -5.58 24.69 10.09
N LYS A 176 -6.24 25.11 11.18
CA LYS A 176 -7.46 25.91 11.10
C LYS A 176 -7.22 27.41 10.95
N GLU A 177 -6.07 27.90 11.44
CA GLU A 177 -5.76 29.35 11.49
C GLU A 177 -4.28 29.61 11.12
N PRO A 178 -4.00 30.22 9.94
CA PRO A 178 -4.90 30.34 8.78
C PRO A 178 -5.32 28.96 8.25
N TYR A 179 -6.46 28.88 7.56
CA TYR A 179 -7.00 27.60 7.10
C TYR A 179 -6.17 26.99 5.97
N ASN A 180 -5.38 25.97 6.29
CA ASN A 180 -4.45 25.27 5.39
C ASN A 180 -4.46 23.75 5.64
N SER A 181 -5.61 23.20 6.03
CA SER A 181 -5.74 21.75 6.23
C SER A 181 -5.57 21.01 4.91
N ILE A 182 -4.78 19.94 4.89
CA ILE A 182 -4.58 19.10 3.70
C ILE A 182 -4.94 17.65 4.01
N CYS A 183 -5.50 16.96 3.03
CA CYS A 183 -5.82 15.55 3.12
C CYS A 183 -5.36 14.83 1.86
N PHE A 184 -4.53 13.81 2.05
CA PHE A 184 -4.08 12.91 0.99
C PHE A 184 -4.67 11.54 1.23
N LEU A 185 -5.39 11.01 0.24
CA LEU A 185 -5.84 9.63 0.25
C LEU A 185 -5.02 8.84 -0.76
N LYS A 186 -4.43 7.75 -0.30
CA LYS A 186 -3.62 6.86 -1.11
C LYS A 186 -4.32 5.53 -1.22
N ARG A 187 -4.60 5.10 -2.45
CA ARG A 187 -5.18 3.78 -2.71
C ARG A 187 -4.18 2.74 -2.26
N ARG A 188 -4.64 1.84 -1.41
CA ARG A 188 -3.97 0.60 -1.07
C ARG A 188 -4.04 -0.29 -2.29
N THR A 189 -2.94 -0.36 -3.00
CA THR A 189 -2.69 -1.47 -3.89
C THR A 189 -2.43 -2.70 -3.03
N GLU A 190 -3.40 -3.61 -3.00
CA GLU A 190 -3.23 -4.95 -2.45
C GLU A 190 -2.16 -5.70 -3.25
N ILE A 191 -1.47 -6.61 -2.56
CA ILE A 191 -0.69 -7.69 -3.17
C ILE A 191 -1.52 -8.35 -4.28
N THR A 192 -0.96 -8.46 -5.48
CA THR A 192 -1.62 -9.11 -6.62
C THR A 192 -1.33 -10.61 -6.64
N ALA A 193 -2.15 -11.40 -7.36
CA ALA A 193 -1.94 -12.84 -7.56
C ALA A 193 -0.52 -13.17 -8.07
N THR A 194 0.10 -12.23 -8.80
CA THR A 194 1.51 -12.29 -9.26
C THR A 194 2.50 -12.56 -8.12
N ASN A 195 2.15 -12.31 -6.86
CA ASN A 195 3.05 -12.47 -5.72
C ASN A 195 2.95 -13.88 -5.09
N LEU A 196 1.96 -14.70 -5.48
CA LEU A 196 1.76 -16.05 -4.98
C LEU A 196 2.70 -17.08 -5.58
N TRP A 197 3.45 -16.74 -6.63
CA TRP A 197 4.27 -17.71 -7.35
C TRP A 197 5.31 -18.40 -6.46
N LEU A 198 5.83 -17.74 -5.41
CA LEU A 198 6.72 -18.39 -4.43
C LEU A 198 6.05 -19.53 -3.66
N VAL A 199 4.74 -19.43 -3.42
CA VAL A 199 3.94 -20.47 -2.77
C VAL A 199 3.57 -21.56 -3.77
N GLU A 200 3.25 -21.20 -5.01
CA GLU A 200 2.95 -22.15 -6.09
C GLU A 200 4.15 -23.02 -6.45
N GLU A 201 5.34 -22.41 -6.54
CA GLU A 201 6.63 -23.06 -6.75
C GLU A 201 7.14 -23.80 -5.50
N LYS A 202 6.38 -23.78 -4.39
CA LYS A 202 6.73 -24.40 -3.10
C LYS A 202 8.05 -23.92 -2.51
N MET A 203 8.49 -22.71 -2.87
CA MET A 203 9.66 -22.05 -2.26
C MET A 203 9.33 -21.52 -0.87
N LEU A 204 8.07 -21.14 -0.63
CA LEU A 204 7.55 -20.77 0.68
C LEU A 204 6.19 -21.43 0.94
N THR A 205 5.94 -21.79 2.19
CA THR A 205 4.58 -21.99 2.67
C THR A 205 3.86 -20.65 2.79
N MET A 206 2.53 -20.69 2.83
CA MET A 206 1.71 -19.48 3.01
C MET A 206 2.07 -18.72 4.29
N GLN A 207 2.35 -19.45 5.37
CA GLN A 207 2.72 -18.90 6.68
C GLN A 207 4.08 -18.21 6.63
N GLU A 208 5.07 -18.81 5.95
CA GLU A 208 6.38 -18.19 5.75
C GLU A 208 6.27 -16.93 4.90
N MET A 209 5.45 -16.96 3.85
CA MET A 209 5.23 -15.78 3.01
C MET A 209 4.55 -14.64 3.79
N VAL A 210 3.51 -14.93 4.58
CA VAL A 210 2.85 -13.91 5.42
C VAL A 210 3.80 -13.36 6.47
N TYR A 211 4.64 -14.23 7.04
CA TYR A 211 5.66 -13.82 7.99
C TYR A 211 6.67 -12.86 7.34
N LEU A 212 7.29 -13.25 6.23
CA LEU A 212 8.26 -12.43 5.50
C LEU A 212 7.66 -11.13 4.99
N TRP A 213 6.43 -11.17 4.49
CA TRP A 213 5.69 -9.95 4.12
C TRP A 213 5.55 -9.00 5.32
N THR A 214 5.23 -9.52 6.50
CA THR A 214 5.16 -8.71 7.72
C THR A 214 6.52 -8.13 8.10
N ILE A 215 7.60 -8.93 8.02
CA ILE A 215 8.98 -8.48 8.27
C ILE A 215 9.38 -7.33 7.32
N ILE A 216 9.02 -7.41 6.04
CA ILE A 216 9.27 -6.36 5.04
C ILE A 216 8.52 -5.07 5.38
N GLU A 217 7.25 -5.15 5.77
CA GLU A 217 6.44 -3.97 6.14
C GLU A 217 7.01 -3.25 7.37
N ILE A 218 7.53 -4.01 8.35
CA ILE A 218 8.17 -3.43 9.54
C ILE A 218 9.63 -3.02 9.32
N LYS A 219 10.10 -3.04 8.06
CA LYS A 219 11.42 -2.59 7.61
C LYS A 219 12.60 -3.29 8.30
N VAL A 220 12.44 -4.57 8.62
CA VAL A 220 13.55 -5.41 9.12
C VAL A 220 14.40 -5.86 7.93
N THR A 221 15.72 -5.72 8.07
CA THR A 221 16.66 -6.10 7.00
C THR A 221 16.69 -7.61 6.82
N ILE A 222 16.72 -8.07 5.58
CA ILE A 222 16.68 -9.47 5.18
C ILE A 222 17.93 -9.81 4.36
N ALA A 223 18.65 -10.84 4.77
CA ALA A 223 19.75 -11.43 4.01
C ALA A 223 19.39 -12.85 3.56
N LEU A 224 19.49 -13.13 2.26
CA LEU A 224 19.32 -14.46 1.69
C LEU A 224 20.66 -15.18 1.66
N THR A 225 20.73 -16.35 2.28
CA THR A 225 21.92 -17.20 2.38
C THR A 225 21.67 -18.57 1.77
N GLY A 226 22.73 -19.33 1.48
CA GLY A 226 22.63 -20.69 0.95
C GLY A 226 22.10 -20.75 -0.50
N ALA A 227 21.80 -21.95 -0.98
CA ALA A 227 21.24 -22.24 -2.31
C ALA A 227 22.09 -21.77 -3.53
N GLY A 228 21.60 -22.06 -4.74
CA GLY A 228 22.22 -21.56 -5.98
C GLY A 228 22.00 -20.05 -6.18
N ARG A 229 22.88 -19.38 -6.94
CA ARG A 229 22.73 -17.96 -7.29
C ARG A 229 21.38 -17.65 -7.96
N GLU A 230 20.97 -18.50 -8.90
CA GLU A 230 19.71 -18.32 -9.62
C GLU A 230 18.48 -18.46 -8.70
N GLU A 231 18.54 -19.40 -7.76
CA GLU A 231 17.48 -19.61 -6.77
C GLU A 231 17.37 -18.43 -5.81
N ARG A 232 18.50 -17.93 -5.27
CA ARG A 232 18.51 -16.73 -4.41
C ARG A 232 17.94 -15.53 -5.14
N ARG A 233 18.33 -15.35 -6.40
CA ARG A 233 17.86 -14.27 -7.26
C ARG A 233 16.37 -14.40 -7.58
N ARG A 234 15.87 -15.61 -7.85
CA ARG A 234 14.44 -15.88 -8.01
C ARG A 234 13.68 -15.52 -6.73
N PHE A 235 14.18 -15.95 -5.58
CA PHE A 235 13.58 -15.62 -4.27
C PHE A 235 13.58 -14.10 -4.02
N LEU A 236 14.69 -13.42 -4.31
CA LEU A 236 14.83 -11.97 -4.19
C LEU A 236 13.83 -11.20 -5.07
N ASN A 237 13.61 -11.65 -6.31
CA ASN A 237 12.56 -11.13 -7.18
C ASN A 237 11.17 -11.26 -6.54
N GLY A 238 10.88 -12.38 -5.89
CA GLY A 238 9.60 -12.57 -5.22
C GLY A 238 9.43 -11.67 -3.99
N LEU A 239 10.51 -11.44 -3.22
CA LEU A 239 10.48 -10.50 -2.09
C LEU A 239 10.29 -9.04 -2.52
N ILE A 240 10.81 -8.63 -3.68
CA ILE A 240 10.56 -7.28 -4.23
C ILE A 240 9.06 -7.02 -4.30
N GLU A 241 8.27 -7.97 -4.79
CA GLU A 241 6.83 -7.81 -4.95
C GLU A 241 6.06 -7.74 -3.62
N MET A 242 6.67 -8.15 -2.50
CA MET A 242 6.09 -8.00 -1.16
C MET A 242 6.37 -6.62 -0.53
N ILE A 243 7.27 -5.82 -1.13
CA ILE A 243 7.52 -4.45 -0.69
C ILE A 243 6.25 -3.61 -0.98
N PRO A 244 5.89 -2.64 -0.12
CA PRO A 244 4.77 -1.75 -0.44
C PRO A 244 5.02 -1.02 -1.77
N LEU A 245 4.06 -1.07 -2.71
CA LEU A 245 4.24 -0.58 -4.11
C LEU A 245 4.68 0.88 -4.27
N LYS A 246 4.58 1.66 -3.19
CA LYS A 246 4.84 3.10 -3.17
C LYS A 246 6.07 3.45 -2.35
N SER A 247 6.76 2.45 -1.82
CA SER A 247 8.06 2.65 -1.23
C SER A 247 9.04 3.09 -2.30
N LYS A 248 9.96 3.98 -1.96
CA LYS A 248 11.12 4.26 -2.82
C LYS A 248 12.09 3.09 -2.76
N ILE A 249 12.26 2.39 -3.86
CA ILE A 249 13.11 1.20 -3.96
C ILE A 249 14.29 1.51 -4.87
N MET A 250 15.49 1.16 -4.42
CA MET A 250 16.67 1.08 -5.26
C MET A 250 17.10 -0.37 -5.40
N ALA A 251 17.11 -0.90 -6.62
CA ALA A 251 17.64 -2.20 -6.93
C ALA A 251 19.06 -2.06 -7.49
N ILE A 252 20.05 -2.51 -6.72
CA ILE A 252 21.45 -2.56 -7.14
C ILE A 252 21.70 -3.94 -7.74
N GLU A 253 21.85 -3.99 -9.07
CA GLU A 253 21.79 -5.22 -9.83
C GLU A 253 22.98 -5.38 -10.79
N ARG A 254 23.51 -6.60 -10.91
CA ARG A 254 24.46 -6.95 -11.97
C ARG A 254 23.74 -7.49 -13.21
N MET A 255 22.68 -8.26 -12.98
CA MET A 255 21.76 -8.77 -13.99
C MET A 255 20.37 -8.17 -13.73
N PRO A 256 19.59 -7.76 -14.74
CA PRO A 256 18.32 -7.06 -14.52
C PRO A 256 17.24 -7.88 -13.79
N PHE A 257 16.71 -7.38 -12.67
CA PHE A 257 15.53 -7.95 -12.02
C PHE A 257 14.31 -7.88 -12.95
N SER A 258 13.34 -8.77 -12.67
CA SER A 258 12.09 -8.86 -13.43
C SER A 258 11.32 -7.54 -13.44
N LYS A 259 10.38 -7.39 -14.39
CA LYS A 259 9.48 -6.24 -14.43
C LYS A 259 8.60 -6.28 -13.17
N THR A 260 8.45 -5.13 -12.53
CA THR A 260 7.70 -4.97 -11.28
C THR A 260 6.60 -3.93 -11.42
N SER A 261 5.58 -3.99 -10.57
CA SER A 261 4.50 -3.00 -10.48
C SER A 261 4.85 -1.78 -9.61
N HIS A 262 6.04 -1.76 -9.01
CA HIS A 262 6.54 -0.65 -8.20
C HIS A 262 6.79 0.60 -9.04
N GLU A 263 6.19 1.71 -8.63
CA GLU A 263 6.26 2.98 -9.35
C GLU A 263 7.58 3.72 -9.10
N PHE A 264 8.07 3.69 -7.85
CA PHE A 264 9.31 4.35 -7.44
C PHE A 264 10.46 3.35 -7.37
N PHE A 265 10.75 2.69 -8.49
CA PHE A 265 11.76 1.64 -8.59
C PHE A 265 12.96 2.09 -9.43
N LEU A 266 14.06 2.43 -8.77
CA LEU A 266 15.31 2.83 -9.40
C LEU A 266 16.22 1.62 -9.61
N LYS A 267 16.57 1.32 -10.87
CA LYS A 267 17.57 0.29 -11.19
C LYS A 267 18.96 0.91 -11.29
N VAL A 268 19.91 0.36 -10.54
CA VAL A 268 21.31 0.76 -10.53
C VAL A 268 22.16 -0.41 -10.98
N ASN A 269 22.73 -0.30 -12.18
CA ASN A 269 23.58 -1.35 -12.73
C ASN A 269 25.06 -1.11 -12.40
N ILE A 270 25.65 -2.06 -11.67
CA ILE A 270 27.04 -2.03 -11.20
C ILE A 270 27.99 -2.86 -12.08
N SER A 271 27.57 -3.30 -13.27
CA SER A 271 28.48 -3.98 -14.20
C SER A 271 29.64 -3.05 -14.56
N GLY A 272 30.87 -3.58 -14.51
CA GLY A 272 32.15 -2.85 -14.36
C GLY A 272 32.55 -1.81 -15.42
N LYS A 273 31.65 -1.40 -16.32
CA LYS A 273 31.86 -0.30 -17.27
C LYS A 273 31.38 1.06 -16.75
N SER A 274 30.50 1.11 -15.75
CA SER A 274 29.84 2.36 -15.29
C SER A 274 30.63 3.16 -14.25
N GLY A 275 31.69 2.59 -13.66
CA GLY A 275 32.46 3.22 -12.58
C GLY A 275 31.66 3.44 -11.28
N LEU A 276 30.46 2.88 -11.17
CA LEU A 276 29.60 2.97 -9.99
C LEU A 276 29.80 1.73 -9.13
N ASP A 277 30.21 1.92 -7.87
CA ASP A 277 30.36 0.85 -6.89
C ASP A 277 29.17 0.82 -5.91
N TYR A 278 29.08 -0.25 -5.11
CA TYR A 278 28.04 -0.39 -4.08
C TYR A 278 28.05 0.81 -3.12
N ARG A 279 29.22 1.29 -2.72
CA ARG A 279 29.36 2.42 -1.78
C ARG A 279 28.66 3.67 -2.31
N ARG A 280 28.93 4.05 -3.57
CA ARG A 280 28.31 5.22 -4.20
C ARG A 280 26.81 5.02 -4.42
N ALA A 281 26.37 3.81 -4.76
CA ALA A 281 24.94 3.50 -4.86
C ALA A 281 24.22 3.67 -3.51
N LEU A 282 24.84 3.22 -2.41
CA LEU A 282 24.30 3.40 -1.06
C LEU A 282 24.29 4.88 -0.63
N GLU A 283 25.32 5.66 -0.97
CA GLU A 283 25.33 7.11 -0.73
C GLU A 283 24.19 7.82 -1.48
N ILE A 284 23.90 7.41 -2.72
CA ILE A 284 22.75 7.89 -3.48
C ILE A 284 21.45 7.47 -2.79
N ALA A 285 21.32 6.21 -2.37
CA ALA A 285 20.13 5.71 -1.71
C ALA A 285 19.77 6.55 -0.47
N ARG A 286 20.77 6.85 0.37
CA ARG A 286 20.59 7.73 1.54
C ARG A 286 20.17 9.13 1.14
N ARG A 287 20.89 9.75 0.18
CA ARG A 287 20.63 11.13 -0.25
C ARG A 287 19.20 11.34 -0.76
N TYR A 288 18.65 10.35 -1.46
CA TYR A 288 17.31 10.43 -2.05
C TYR A 288 16.19 9.88 -1.14
N GLY A 289 16.54 9.48 0.10
CA GLY A 289 15.60 8.92 1.05
C GLY A 289 14.94 7.64 0.52
N VAL A 290 15.74 6.77 -0.10
CA VAL A 290 15.31 5.43 -0.50
C VAL A 290 14.94 4.63 0.75
N GLU A 291 13.81 3.95 0.72
CA GLU A 291 13.28 3.21 1.87
C GLU A 291 13.72 1.75 1.86
N TYR A 292 13.84 1.16 0.67
CA TYR A 292 14.29 -0.21 0.48
C TYR A 292 15.41 -0.27 -0.54
N VAL A 293 16.50 -0.95 -0.18
CA VAL A 293 17.58 -1.27 -1.10
C VAL A 293 17.61 -2.78 -1.32
N VAL A 294 17.46 -3.19 -2.57
CA VAL A 294 17.50 -4.59 -2.97
C VAL A 294 18.80 -4.88 -3.71
N MET A 295 19.55 -5.88 -3.27
CA MET A 295 20.89 -6.15 -3.83
C MET A 295 21.07 -7.62 -4.17
N ASP A 296 21.46 -7.88 -5.42
CA ASP A 296 21.95 -9.21 -5.82
C ASP A 296 23.47 -9.26 -5.57
N GLY A 297 23.88 -9.93 -4.49
CA GLY A 297 25.16 -9.71 -3.83
C GLY A 297 25.99 -10.96 -3.62
N ASP A 298 26.43 -11.63 -4.69
CA ASP A 298 27.48 -12.66 -4.55
C ASP A 298 28.80 -12.07 -3.98
N GLU A 299 29.01 -10.75 -4.07
CA GLU A 299 30.24 -10.05 -3.70
C GLU A 299 30.05 -8.99 -2.59
N ILE A 300 28.97 -9.02 -1.81
CA ILE A 300 28.91 -8.20 -0.58
C ILE A 300 29.94 -8.80 0.39
N GLN A 301 31.19 -8.38 0.23
CA GLN A 301 32.29 -8.70 1.11
C GLN A 301 31.93 -8.18 2.50
N GLU A 302 32.41 -8.86 3.53
CA GLU A 302 32.19 -8.54 4.96
C GLU A 302 32.53 -7.09 5.37
N LYS A 303 33.11 -6.30 4.46
CA LYS A 303 33.55 -4.93 4.66
C LYS A 303 32.52 -3.86 4.28
N ILE A 304 31.38 -4.20 3.68
CA ILE A 304 30.34 -3.20 3.36
C ILE A 304 29.43 -3.02 4.57
N GLU A 305 29.62 -1.94 5.31
CA GLU A 305 28.70 -1.53 6.37
C GLU A 305 27.37 -1.05 5.76
N LEU A 306 26.28 -1.71 6.14
CA LEU A 306 24.93 -1.34 5.72
C LEU A 306 24.34 -0.34 6.72
N PRO A 307 23.94 0.86 6.29
CA PRO A 307 23.33 1.86 7.17
C PRO A 307 21.86 1.51 7.44
N THR A 308 21.63 0.54 8.34
CA THR A 308 20.31 -0.05 8.62
C THR A 308 19.34 0.87 9.38
N GLU A 309 19.78 2.04 9.82
CA GLU A 309 18.96 2.98 10.61
C GLU A 309 17.85 3.65 9.77
N GLU A 310 18.11 3.91 8.50
CA GLU A 310 17.22 4.68 7.61
C GLU A 310 16.67 3.85 6.44
N ILE A 311 17.37 2.77 6.09
CA ILE A 311 17.12 1.97 4.89
C ILE A 311 16.92 0.50 5.28
N CYS A 312 15.84 -0.09 4.78
CA CYS A 312 15.64 -1.54 4.85
C CYS A 312 16.41 -2.22 3.71
N PHE A 313 17.26 -3.18 4.02
CA PHE A 313 18.00 -3.93 3.01
C PHE A 313 17.37 -5.30 2.78
N ILE A 314 17.23 -5.71 1.52
CA ILE A 314 16.90 -7.08 1.14
C ILE A 314 17.98 -7.53 0.16
N TYR A 315 18.86 -8.44 0.57
CA TYR A 315 20.01 -8.78 -0.25
C TYR A 315 20.36 -10.25 -0.23
N SER A 316 20.97 -10.75 -1.30
CA SER A 316 21.61 -12.06 -1.31
C SER A 316 23.07 -11.95 -0.89
N ARG A 317 23.58 -12.97 -0.19
CA ARG A 317 25.00 -13.12 0.16
C ARG A 317 25.47 -14.52 -0.24
N GLN A 318 26.68 -14.63 -0.79
CA GLN A 318 27.32 -15.93 -0.98
C GLN A 318 27.83 -16.46 0.36
N THR A 319 27.30 -17.59 0.81
CA THR A 319 27.90 -18.42 1.86
C THR A 319 28.91 -19.40 1.23
N PRO A 320 29.99 -19.78 1.93
CA PRO A 320 30.88 -20.85 1.47
C PRO A 320 30.07 -22.12 1.12
N LEU A 321 30.43 -22.77 0.01
CA LEU A 321 29.72 -23.94 -0.56
C LEU A 321 29.58 -25.14 0.41
N GLU A 322 30.30 -25.13 1.53
CA GLU A 322 30.38 -26.26 2.46
C GLU A 322 29.23 -26.33 3.48
N THR A 323 28.35 -25.30 3.58
CA THR A 323 27.46 -25.17 4.76
C THR A 323 25.95 -25.25 4.57
N THR A 324 25.34 -25.22 3.37
CA THR A 324 23.88 -25.41 3.28
C THR A 324 23.37 -25.93 1.93
N ALA A 325 22.63 -27.05 1.98
CA ALA A 325 21.90 -27.59 0.82
C ALA A 325 20.58 -26.83 0.53
N GLY A 326 20.16 -25.90 1.41
CA GLY A 326 18.89 -25.18 1.35
C GLY A 326 19.01 -23.65 1.32
N MET A 327 17.90 -22.99 0.99
CA MET A 327 17.75 -21.53 1.04
C MET A 327 17.58 -21.04 2.48
N GLY A 328 18.27 -19.96 2.81
CA GLY A 328 18.20 -19.30 4.10
C GLY A 328 17.79 -17.86 4.04
N VAL A 329 17.13 -17.41 5.10
CA VAL A 329 16.70 -16.04 5.32
C VAL A 329 17.14 -15.60 6.70
N ARG A 330 18.08 -14.66 6.79
CA ARG A 330 18.52 -14.07 8.04
C ARG A 330 17.89 -12.69 8.22
N LEU A 331 17.26 -12.48 9.37
CA LEU A 331 16.70 -11.18 9.76
C LEU A 331 17.75 -10.40 10.54
N ILE A 332 17.96 -9.14 10.19
CA ILE A 332 18.94 -8.25 10.82
C ILE A 332 18.20 -7.04 11.36
N LEU A 333 18.29 -6.82 12.68
CA LEU A 333 17.70 -5.66 13.34
C LEU A 333 18.66 -4.46 13.28
N PRO A 334 18.15 -3.22 13.13
CA PRO A 334 18.96 -2.01 12.92
C PRO A 334 20.03 -1.68 13.98
N ASN A 335 20.07 -2.36 15.13
CA ASN A 335 21.00 -2.11 16.25
C ASN A 335 21.59 -3.40 16.88
N ASN A 336 21.76 -4.45 16.07
CA ASN A 336 22.45 -5.69 16.48
C ASN A 336 21.88 -6.39 17.75
N GLN A 337 20.59 -6.22 18.03
CA GLN A 337 19.95 -6.75 19.23
C GLN A 337 19.13 -8.03 19.06
N LEU A 338 19.08 -8.66 17.89
CA LEU A 338 18.62 -10.04 17.66
C LEU A 338 18.63 -10.28 16.15
N ALA A 339 19.60 -11.05 15.65
CA ALA A 339 19.51 -11.63 14.32
C ALA A 339 18.90 -13.04 14.47
N GLU A 340 17.79 -13.31 13.79
CA GLU A 340 17.21 -14.67 13.75
C GLU A 340 17.32 -15.19 12.32
N SER A 341 17.95 -16.36 12.17
CA SER A 341 18.01 -17.11 10.93
C SER A 341 16.75 -17.96 10.75
N ILE A 342 16.25 -18.04 9.53
CA ILE A 342 15.27 -19.02 9.06
C ILE A 342 15.97 -19.79 7.96
N GLU A 343 16.46 -21.00 8.25
CA GLU A 343 16.95 -21.93 7.24
C GLU A 343 16.20 -23.26 7.33
N TYR A 344 15.75 -23.75 6.17
CA TYR A 344 15.41 -25.15 5.97
C TYR A 344 16.70 -25.96 5.77
N VAL A 345 16.93 -26.88 6.72
CA VAL A 345 17.82 -28.07 6.77
C VAL A 345 19.22 -27.93 7.41
N GLU A 346 19.38 -28.71 8.51
CA GLU A 346 20.55 -29.30 9.26
C GLU A 346 21.98 -28.75 9.04
N LYS A 347 22.86 -28.49 10.04
CA LYS A 347 23.03 -29.02 11.41
C LYS A 347 24.03 -28.18 12.27
N VAL A 348 23.83 -28.27 13.60
CA VAL A 348 24.76 -28.34 14.77
C VAL A 348 25.70 -27.17 15.13
N ASP A 349 25.37 -26.57 16.30
CA ASP A 349 26.15 -25.84 17.33
C ASP A 349 27.16 -24.76 16.86
N GLU A 350 27.09 -23.48 17.25
CA GLU A 350 26.72 -22.91 18.57
C GLU A 350 25.84 -21.63 18.45
N ARG A 351 24.52 -21.86 18.58
CA ARG A 351 23.45 -21.02 19.17
C ARG A 351 23.21 -19.58 18.69
N GLU A 352 22.70 -19.48 17.46
CA GLU A 352 21.44 -18.76 17.16
C GLU A 352 20.36 -19.84 16.95
N THR A 353 19.22 -19.81 17.65
CA THR A 353 18.15 -20.79 17.41
C THR A 353 17.27 -20.34 16.24
N PRO A 354 17.28 -21.05 15.10
CA PRO A 354 16.47 -20.67 13.95
C PRO A 354 14.97 -20.81 14.24
N ILE A 355 14.17 -19.89 13.70
CA ILE A 355 12.71 -19.98 13.78
C ILE A 355 12.23 -20.98 12.73
N LYS A 356 11.57 -22.05 13.16
CA LYS A 356 10.83 -22.95 12.26
C LYS A 356 9.37 -22.53 12.15
N ILE A 357 9.01 -21.97 11.01
CA ILE A 357 7.62 -21.67 10.64
C ILE A 357 7.07 -22.89 9.90
N ASN A 358 5.95 -23.40 10.39
CA ASN A 358 5.25 -24.52 9.76
C ASN A 358 4.08 -24.00 8.93
N GLY A 359 3.74 -24.69 7.84
CA GLY A 359 2.60 -24.39 6.97
C GLY A 359 1.21 -24.49 7.62
N TYR A 360 1.13 -24.72 8.93
CA TYR A 360 -0.11 -24.78 9.70
C TYR A 360 -0.04 -23.92 10.96
N ASP A 361 1.01 -23.11 11.13
CA ASP A 361 1.11 -22.21 12.26
C ASP A 361 -0.04 -21.18 12.20
N THR A 362 -0.75 -21.03 13.31
CA THR A 362 -1.74 -19.99 13.52
C THR A 362 -1.07 -18.61 13.61
N PRO A 363 -1.81 -17.51 13.33
CA PRO A 363 -1.28 -16.15 13.52
C PRO A 363 -0.65 -15.91 14.89
N LYS A 364 -1.23 -16.48 15.95
CA LYS A 364 -0.69 -16.41 17.31
C LYS A 364 0.64 -17.17 17.43
N GLN A 365 0.73 -18.38 16.87
CA GLN A 365 1.98 -19.15 16.87
C GLN A 365 3.09 -18.43 16.08
N LEU A 366 2.76 -17.80 14.95
CA LEU A 366 3.73 -16.99 14.20
C LEU A 366 4.30 -15.85 15.04
N TYR A 367 3.42 -15.12 15.75
CA TYR A 367 3.85 -14.07 16.67
C TYR A 367 4.68 -14.62 17.84
N ASP A 368 4.20 -15.67 18.51
CA ASP A 368 4.85 -16.24 19.70
C ASP A 368 6.21 -16.86 19.38
N LYS A 369 6.40 -17.39 18.15
CA LYS A 369 7.68 -17.91 17.66
C LYS A 369 8.68 -16.82 17.26
N SER A 370 8.22 -15.61 16.92
CA SER A 370 9.10 -14.55 16.41
C SER A 370 9.44 -13.51 17.48
N LYS A 371 10.70 -13.53 17.94
CA LYS A 371 11.20 -12.47 18.83
C LYS A 371 11.29 -11.14 18.10
N VAL A 372 11.58 -11.14 16.80
CA VAL A 372 11.56 -9.92 15.97
C VAL A 372 10.21 -9.21 16.04
N LEU A 373 9.10 -9.92 15.80
CA LEU A 373 7.76 -9.33 15.87
C LEU A 373 7.41 -8.85 17.29
N GLN A 374 7.77 -9.61 18.31
CA GLN A 374 7.54 -9.25 19.72
C GLN A 374 8.32 -7.99 20.12
N SER A 375 9.61 -7.93 19.76
CA SER A 375 10.47 -6.79 20.03
C SER A 375 10.00 -5.55 19.27
N TRP A 376 9.67 -5.70 17.99
CA TRP A 376 9.12 -4.61 17.19
C TRP A 376 7.83 -4.06 17.77
N ALA A 377 6.90 -4.95 18.15
CA ALA A 377 5.62 -4.57 18.75
C ALA A 377 5.83 -3.79 20.06
N LYS A 378 6.75 -4.26 20.92
CA LYS A 378 7.11 -3.60 22.17
C LYS A 378 7.73 -2.21 21.94
N LEU A 379 8.70 -2.11 21.02
CA LEU A 379 9.40 -0.85 20.72
C LEU A 379 8.45 0.22 20.13
N ASN A 380 7.48 -0.21 19.32
CA ASN A 380 6.52 0.68 18.67
C ASN A 380 5.20 0.85 19.43
N ASN A 381 5.13 0.34 20.67
CA ASN A 381 3.92 0.37 21.51
C ASN A 381 2.66 -0.19 20.80
N VAL A 382 2.86 -1.22 19.96
CA VAL A 382 1.78 -1.91 19.24
C VAL A 382 1.33 -3.09 20.07
N ASN A 383 0.02 -3.19 20.31
CA ASN A 383 -0.55 -4.32 21.02
C ASN A 383 -0.34 -5.63 20.22
N LYS A 384 0.14 -6.68 20.91
CA LYS A 384 0.17 -8.08 20.46
C LYS A 384 -1.08 -8.49 19.66
N GLU A 385 -2.28 -8.19 20.15
CA GLU A 385 -3.52 -8.57 19.47
C GLU A 385 -3.62 -7.96 18.06
N LYS A 386 -3.16 -6.72 17.87
CA LYS A 386 -3.16 -6.06 16.55
C LYS A 386 -2.18 -6.71 15.57
N VAL A 387 -1.02 -7.18 16.06
CA VAL A 387 -0.06 -7.91 15.22
C VAL A 387 -0.63 -9.25 14.79
N ILE A 388 -1.26 -9.98 15.72
CA ILE A 388 -1.94 -11.26 15.45
C ILE A 388 -3.09 -11.06 14.46
N GLU A 389 -3.89 -10.01 14.62
CA GLU A 389 -4.98 -9.68 13.69
C GLU A 389 -4.44 -9.37 12.28
N SER A 390 -3.36 -8.58 12.17
CA SER A 390 -2.69 -8.31 10.90
C SER A 390 -2.21 -9.59 10.21
N LEU A 391 -1.54 -10.49 10.94
CA LEU A 391 -1.13 -11.80 10.43
C LEU A 391 -2.33 -12.62 9.97
N ALA A 392 -3.43 -12.64 10.72
CA ALA A 392 -4.66 -13.36 10.37
C ALA A 392 -5.29 -12.82 9.07
N LEU A 393 -5.39 -11.50 8.93
CA LEU A 393 -5.91 -10.85 7.72
C LEU A 393 -5.07 -11.20 6.49
N LYS A 394 -3.74 -11.21 6.62
CA LYS A 394 -2.83 -11.58 5.53
C LYS A 394 -2.95 -13.06 5.16
N ILE A 395 -3.04 -13.98 6.12
CA ILE A 395 -3.29 -15.40 5.83
C ILE A 395 -4.63 -15.56 5.10
N ASN A 396 -5.69 -14.90 5.57
CA ASN A 396 -7.00 -14.95 4.92
C ASN A 396 -6.97 -14.41 3.49
N LEU A 397 -6.25 -13.31 3.25
CA LEU A 397 -6.05 -12.75 1.91
C LEU A 397 -5.31 -13.75 1.01
N MET A 398 -4.23 -14.34 1.49
CA MET A 398 -3.45 -15.34 0.75
C MET A 398 -4.28 -16.59 0.42
N MET A 399 -5.10 -17.07 1.37
CA MET A 399 -6.05 -18.15 1.13
C MET A 399 -7.12 -17.78 0.09
N TYR A 400 -7.60 -16.53 0.09
CA TYR A 400 -8.56 -16.06 -0.89
C TYR A 400 -7.94 -15.99 -2.29
N LEU A 401 -6.75 -15.41 -2.43
CA LEU A 401 -6.05 -15.28 -3.70
C LEU A 401 -5.71 -16.65 -4.30
N SER A 402 -5.17 -17.58 -3.49
CA SER A 402 -4.84 -18.95 -3.93
C SER A 402 -6.03 -19.80 -4.36
N ARG A 403 -7.27 -19.42 -3.99
CA ARG A 403 -8.51 -20.07 -4.45
C ARG A 403 -9.04 -19.50 -5.76
N LYS A 404 -8.61 -18.29 -6.14
CA LYS A 404 -9.11 -17.58 -7.32
C LYS A 404 -8.38 -18.01 -8.61
N ASP A 405 -7.18 -18.55 -8.47
CA ASP A 405 -6.35 -19.10 -9.56
C ASP A 405 -6.56 -20.63 -9.77
N ARG A 406 -7.48 -21.25 -9.02
CA ARG A 406 -8.02 -22.60 -9.26
C ARG A 406 -9.45 -22.51 -9.78
#